data_AF-A0A6I6GEX1-F1
#
_entry.id   AF-A0A6I6GEX1-F1
#
_cell.length_a   1.000
_cell.length_b   1.000
_cell.length_c   1.000
_cell.angle_alpha   90.00
_cell.angle_beta   90.00
_cell.angle_gamma   90.00
#
_symmetry.space_group_name_H-M   'P 1'
#
loop_
_entity.id
_entity.type
_entity.pdbx_description
1 polymer ?
#
loop_
_entity_poly.entity_id
_entity_poly.type
_entity_poly.pdbx_seq_one_letter_code
_entity_poly.pdbx_strand_id
1 'polypeptide(L)'
;MKELIRNLGILRPFFRGLPIIALVMIIAVLIAKRYLRYTTPIYESTAKVKLADSKEGVPNSNLFKDFDVFATSNKIAAEVELLKSKLLIQKAVAHLGVDITIYRVGDIHKTELYHQSPFFIRYAFDSKKLFDKTFTLFVSSDSLLSITLPDGKTVRGRMNVPVQLEGGSLVFIPNEELRQQKKTCR
;
A
#
# COMPACT_ATOMS: atom_id res chain seq x y z
N MET A 1 44.24 -1.19 42.94
CA MET A 1 42.92 -1.77 43.31
C MET A 1 42.13 -0.95 44.34
N LYS A 2 42.71 -0.43 45.42
CA LYS A 2 41.99 0.33 46.46
C LYS A 2 41.38 1.68 45.99
N GLU A 3 42.01 2.36 45.04
CA GLU A 3 41.50 3.61 44.43
C GLU A 3 40.25 3.39 43.55
N LEU A 4 40.18 2.27 42.83
CA LEU A 4 39.02 1.88 42.02
C LEU A 4 37.78 1.62 42.88
N ILE A 5 37.96 0.99 44.05
CA ILE A 5 36.87 0.66 44.98
C ILE A 5 36.37 1.92 45.72
N ARG A 6 37.24 2.91 45.97
CA ARG A 6 36.87 4.20 46.60
C ARG A 6 35.94 5.03 45.70
N ASN A 7 36.15 5.01 44.39
CA ASN A 7 35.28 5.67 43.42
C ASN A 7 33.98 4.90 43.13
N LEU A 8 33.96 3.59 43.35
CA LEU A 8 32.78 2.73 43.19
C LEU A 8 31.68 2.99 44.25
N GLY A 9 32.00 3.66 45.36
CA GLY A 9 31.03 4.03 46.40
C GLY A 9 29.89 4.91 45.89
N ILE A 10 30.14 5.70 44.83
CA ILE A 10 29.15 6.59 44.22
C ILE A 10 28.12 5.83 43.37
N LEU A 11 28.42 4.59 42.96
CA LEU A 11 27.52 3.74 42.16
C LEU A 11 26.52 2.95 43.01
N ARG A 12 26.72 2.88 44.33
CA ARG A 12 25.82 2.19 45.28
C ARG A 12 24.37 2.69 45.25
N PRO A 13 24.07 4.01 45.15
CA PRO A 13 22.70 4.50 44.96
C PRO A 13 22.10 4.11 43.59
N PHE A 14 22.93 4.00 42.55
CA PHE A 14 22.47 3.61 41.20
C PHE A 14 21.88 2.18 41.19
N PHE A 15 22.53 1.24 41.90
CA PHE A 15 22.01 -0.13 42.02
C PHE A 15 20.71 -0.25 42.85
N ARG A 16 20.41 0.71 43.73
CA ARG A 16 19.10 0.76 44.44
C ARG A 16 17.97 1.34 43.59
N GLY A 17 18.27 2.26 42.67
CA GLY A 17 17.31 2.83 41.72
C GLY A 17 17.08 1.98 40.45
N LEU A 18 17.96 1.01 40.21
CA LEU A 18 17.92 0.08 39.07
C LEU A 18 16.54 -0.57 38.79
N PRO A 19 15.77 -1.06 39.78
CA PRO A 19 14.46 -1.65 39.49
C PRO A 19 13.44 -0.64 38.93
N ILE A 20 13.49 0.62 39.37
CA ILE A 20 12.59 1.68 38.86
C ILE A 20 12.98 2.04 37.43
N ILE A 21 14.29 2.16 37.16
CA ILE A 21 14.81 2.41 35.82
C ILE A 21 14.41 1.27 34.86
N ALA A 22 14.57 0.02 35.31
CA ALA A 22 14.18 -1.15 34.54
C ALA A 22 12.66 -1.18 34.27
N LEU A 23 11.84 -0.85 35.26
CA LEU A 23 10.38 -0.78 35.11
C LEU A 23 9.98 0.26 34.05
N VAL A 24 10.53 1.48 34.14
CA VAL A 24 10.26 2.55 33.16
C VAL A 24 10.71 2.15 31.76
N MET A 25 11.88 1.52 31.65
CA MET A 25 12.39 1.00 30.38
C MET A 25 11.43 -0.03 29.77
N ILE A 26 10.94 -0.99 30.56
CA ILE A 26 9.98 -2.00 30.10
C ILE A 26 8.70 -1.34 29.62
N ILE A 27 8.17 -0.37 30.38
CA ILE A 27 6.94 0.34 30.01
C ILE A 27 7.15 1.12 28.70
N ALA A 28 8.28 1.83 28.54
CA ALA A 28 8.59 2.55 27.31
C ALA A 28 8.66 1.62 26.09
N VAL A 29 9.28 0.45 26.22
CA VAL A 29 9.33 -0.56 25.15
C VAL A 29 7.94 -1.11 24.82
N LEU A 30 7.10 -1.36 25.83
CA LEU A 30 5.72 -1.81 25.62
C LEU A 30 4.90 -0.77 24.86
N ILE A 31 5.00 0.50 25.23
CA ILE A 31 4.32 1.61 24.54
C ILE A 31 4.83 1.74 23.10
N ALA A 32 6.13 1.74 22.89
CA ALA A 32 6.72 1.81 21.54
C ALA A 32 6.28 0.65 20.65
N LYS A 33 6.27 -0.58 21.18
CA LYS A 33 5.79 -1.77 20.46
C LYS A 33 4.30 -1.67 20.12
N ARG A 34 3.49 -1.14 21.04
CA ARG A 34 2.06 -0.91 20.81
C ARG A 34 1.85 0.13 19.70
N TYR A 35 2.58 1.24 19.75
CA TYR A 35 2.54 2.30 18.75
C TYR A 35 2.92 1.79 17.35
N LEU A 36 4.04 1.07 17.23
CA LEU A 36 4.51 0.55 15.94
C LEU A 36 3.53 -0.47 15.31
N ARG A 37 2.73 -1.16 16.13
CA ARG A 37 1.70 -2.08 15.63
C ARG A 37 0.49 -1.36 15.02
N TYR A 38 0.23 -0.11 15.40
CA TYR A 38 -0.95 0.64 14.95
C TYR A 38 -0.66 1.74 13.94
N THR A 39 0.60 2.17 13.80
CA THR A 39 0.95 3.17 12.80
C THR A 39 0.78 2.61 11.39
N THR A 40 0.20 3.41 10.49
CA THR A 40 0.07 3.06 9.07
C THR A 40 1.44 3.16 8.39
N PRO A 41 1.97 2.08 7.79
CA PRO A 41 3.23 2.16 7.05
C PRO A 41 3.07 3.06 5.82
N ILE A 42 4.04 3.93 5.59
CA ILE A 42 4.14 4.76 4.38
C ILE A 42 5.15 4.09 3.45
N TYR A 43 4.74 3.83 2.22
CA TYR A 43 5.59 3.18 1.21
C TYR A 43 6.02 4.19 0.15
N GLU A 44 7.30 4.18 -0.21
CA GLU A 44 7.88 4.97 -1.29
C GLU A 44 8.51 4.03 -2.32
N SER A 45 8.30 4.31 -3.61
CA SER A 45 8.86 3.53 -4.71
C SER A 45 9.60 4.45 -5.67
N THR A 46 10.89 4.18 -5.89
CA THR A 46 11.75 4.96 -6.78
C THR A 46 12.21 4.10 -7.94
N ALA A 47 11.98 4.57 -9.16
CA ALA A 47 12.43 3.91 -10.38
C ALA A 47 13.55 4.71 -11.06
N LYS A 48 14.55 4.01 -11.60
CA LYS A 48 15.60 4.59 -12.45
C LYS A 48 15.47 4.02 -13.86
N VAL A 49 15.33 4.88 -14.86
CA VAL A 49 15.20 4.47 -16.26
C VAL A 49 16.48 4.86 -17.00
N LYS A 50 17.10 3.87 -17.66
CA LYS A 50 18.28 4.10 -18.51
C LYS A 50 17.82 4.17 -19.97
N LEU A 51 18.22 5.25 -20.66
CA LEU A 51 18.02 5.36 -22.10
C LEU A 51 19.15 4.62 -22.82
N ALA A 52 18.80 3.76 -23.77
CA ALA A 52 19.78 3.12 -24.65
C ALA A 52 20.02 4.05 -25.84
N ASP A 53 21.26 4.53 -26.00
CA ASP A 53 21.64 5.27 -27.20
C ASP A 53 21.99 4.28 -28.31
N SER A 54 21.23 4.28 -29.39
CA SER A 54 21.38 3.33 -30.50
C SER A 54 22.53 3.70 -31.45
N LYS A 55 23.36 4.69 -31.10
CA LYS A 55 24.47 5.20 -31.93
C LYS A 55 25.84 4.54 -31.67
N GLU A 56 25.90 3.39 -31.00
CA GLU A 56 27.13 2.60 -30.97
C GLU A 56 27.38 1.94 -32.33
N GLY A 57 27.98 2.66 -33.29
CA GLY A 57 28.34 2.03 -34.57
C GLY A 57 28.93 2.88 -35.70
N VAL A 58 28.90 4.22 -35.67
CA VAL A 58 29.47 5.02 -36.78
C VAL A 58 30.43 6.10 -36.27
N PRO A 59 31.75 5.99 -36.53
CA PRO A 59 32.74 6.96 -36.10
C PRO A 59 32.73 8.16 -37.05
N ASN A 60 31.75 9.05 -36.91
CA ASN A 60 31.74 10.31 -37.68
C ASN A 60 32.34 11.45 -36.85
N SER A 61 33.54 11.86 -37.28
CA SER A 61 34.22 13.15 -37.09
C SER A 61 33.94 13.95 -35.80
N ASN A 62 35.00 14.18 -35.02
CA ASN A 62 35.03 14.91 -33.74
C ASN A 62 34.48 16.36 -33.75
N LEU A 63 34.02 16.89 -34.88
CA LEU A 63 33.39 18.22 -35.01
C LEU A 63 31.88 18.22 -34.68
N PHE A 64 31.22 17.06 -34.62
CA PHE A 64 29.78 16.95 -34.33
C PHE A 64 29.44 16.56 -32.88
N LYS A 65 30.44 16.29 -32.04
CA LYS A 65 30.22 15.87 -30.64
C LYS A 65 29.48 16.93 -29.82
N ASP A 66 29.82 18.21 -29.98
CA ASP A 66 29.15 19.28 -29.24
C ASP A 66 27.67 19.41 -29.63
N PHE A 67 27.33 19.22 -30.91
CA PHE A 67 25.93 19.17 -31.36
C PHE A 67 25.19 17.92 -30.88
N ASP A 68 25.87 16.78 -30.76
CA ASP A 68 25.27 15.52 -30.30
C ASP A 68 24.90 15.55 -28.81
N VAL A 69 25.65 16.29 -27.98
CA VAL A 69 25.34 16.50 -26.56
C VAL A 69 24.04 17.31 -26.38
N PHE A 70 23.87 18.41 -27.11
CA PHE A 70 22.62 19.20 -27.08
C PHE A 70 21.44 18.44 -27.69
N ALA A 71 21.66 17.63 -28.73
CA ALA A 71 20.62 16.76 -29.28
C ALA A 71 20.19 15.68 -28.28
N THR A 72 21.13 15.13 -27.52
CA THR A 72 20.86 14.12 -26.49
C THR A 72 20.11 14.69 -25.30
N SER A 73 20.44 15.90 -24.83
CA SER A 73 19.69 16.56 -23.75
C SER A 73 18.24 16.83 -24.13
N ASN A 74 17.99 17.26 -25.37
CA ASN A 74 16.63 17.50 -25.87
C ASN A 74 15.83 16.20 -26.01
N LYS A 75 16.46 15.11 -26.45
CA LYS A 75 15.84 13.77 -26.48
C LYS A 75 15.47 13.27 -25.09
N ILE A 76 16.36 13.43 -24.10
CA ILE A 76 16.09 13.06 -22.71
C ILE A 76 14.92 13.90 -22.16
N ALA A 77 14.93 15.22 -22.39
CA ALA A 77 13.86 16.10 -21.95
C ALA A 77 12.51 15.71 -22.56
N ALA A 78 12.48 15.41 -23.86
CA ALA A 78 11.28 14.94 -24.56
C ALA A 78 10.75 13.62 -24.00
N GLU A 79 11.63 12.65 -23.68
CA GLU A 79 11.23 11.37 -23.10
C GLU A 79 10.70 11.55 -21.67
N VAL A 80 11.31 12.43 -20.86
CA VAL A 80 10.82 12.78 -19.53
C VAL A 80 9.44 13.44 -19.61
N GLU A 81 9.21 14.31 -20.59
CA GLU A 81 7.91 14.93 -20.83
C GLU A 81 6.87 13.90 -21.28
N LEU A 82 7.27 12.97 -22.16
CA LEU A 82 6.42 11.86 -22.57
C LEU A 82 6.00 10.99 -21.38
N LEU A 83 6.94 10.65 -20.49
CA LEU A 83 6.67 9.90 -19.26
C LEU A 83 5.69 10.63 -18.31
N LYS A 84 5.74 11.97 -18.29
CA LYS A 84 4.80 12.81 -17.53
C LYS A 84 3.46 13.02 -18.24
N SER A 85 3.30 12.51 -19.45
CA SER A 85 2.07 12.72 -20.23
C SER A 85 0.85 12.07 -19.56
N LYS A 86 -0.29 12.77 -19.64
CA LYS A 86 -1.56 12.28 -19.11
C LYS A 86 -1.97 10.93 -19.72
N LEU A 87 -1.64 10.69 -20.98
CA LEU A 87 -1.95 9.43 -21.67
C LEU A 87 -1.20 8.24 -21.07
N LEU A 88 0.11 8.37 -20.81
CA LEU A 88 0.88 7.30 -20.18
C LEU A 88 0.45 7.06 -18.73
N ILE A 89 0.23 8.14 -17.97
CA ILE A 89 -0.27 8.04 -16.59
C ILE A 89 -1.64 7.35 -16.58
N GLN A 90 -2.56 7.71 -17.48
CA GLN A 90 -3.89 7.10 -17.55
C GLN A 90 -3.80 5.60 -17.87
N LYS A 91 -2.94 5.20 -18.83
CA LYS A 91 -2.71 3.78 -19.13
C LYS A 91 -2.12 3.03 -17.92
N ALA A 92 -1.16 3.64 -17.22
CA ALA A 92 -0.56 3.04 -16.03
C ALA A 92 -1.58 2.86 -14.90
N VAL A 93 -2.40 3.88 -14.61
CA VAL A 93 -3.46 3.80 -13.60
C VAL A 93 -4.52 2.77 -13.99
N ALA A 94 -4.91 2.70 -15.26
CA ALA A 94 -5.85 1.71 -15.76
C ALA A 94 -5.32 0.26 -15.62
N HIS A 95 -4.02 0.06 -15.82
CA HIS A 95 -3.38 -1.25 -15.59
C HIS A 95 -3.26 -1.61 -14.11
N LEU A 96 -3.08 -0.63 -13.22
CA LEU A 96 -2.92 -0.87 -11.79
C LEU A 96 -4.25 -1.24 -11.10
N GLY A 97 -5.39 -0.77 -11.63
CA GLY A 97 -6.71 -1.09 -11.08
C GLY A 97 -6.99 -0.43 -9.73
N VAL A 98 -6.66 0.86 -9.60
CA VAL A 98 -6.85 1.65 -8.35
C VAL A 98 -8.27 2.23 -8.22
N ASP A 99 -9.21 1.72 -9.01
CA ASP A 99 -10.61 2.14 -9.04
C ASP A 99 -11.39 1.71 -7.79
N ILE A 100 -10.97 0.62 -7.14
CA ILE A 100 -11.65 0.05 -5.98
C ILE A 100 -10.68 -0.10 -4.82
N THR A 101 -11.04 0.47 -3.67
CA THR A 101 -10.26 0.35 -2.43
C THR A 101 -11.02 -0.47 -1.40
N ILE A 102 -10.38 -1.52 -0.87
CA ILE A 102 -11.00 -2.45 0.08
C ILE A 102 -10.32 -2.31 1.44
N TYR A 103 -11.12 -2.04 2.47
CA TYR A 103 -10.65 -1.88 3.84
C TYR A 103 -11.21 -2.97 4.76
N ARG A 104 -10.33 -3.53 5.60
CA ARG A 104 -10.72 -4.32 6.77
C ARG A 104 -11.00 -3.36 7.91
N VAL A 105 -12.26 -3.26 8.31
CA VAL A 105 -12.65 -2.49 9.48
C VAL A 105 -12.43 -3.36 10.73
N GLY A 106 -11.47 -2.98 11.57
CA GLY A 106 -11.31 -3.52 12.92
C GLY A 106 -11.74 -2.49 13.97
N ASP A 107 -11.80 -2.90 15.23
CA ASP A 107 -12.29 -2.04 16.33
C ASP A 107 -11.43 -0.80 16.57
N ILE A 108 -10.14 -0.88 16.25
CA ILE A 108 -9.14 0.15 16.60
C ILE A 108 -8.60 0.88 15.36
N HIS A 109 -8.48 0.19 14.22
CA HIS A 109 -7.89 0.74 13.00
C HIS A 109 -8.48 0.08 11.74
N LYS A 110 -8.55 0.83 10.65
CA LYS A 110 -8.98 0.35 9.32
C LYS A 110 -7.77 0.05 8.46
N THR A 111 -7.56 -1.21 8.10
CA THR A 111 -6.39 -1.61 7.29
C THR A 111 -6.82 -1.86 5.84
N GLU A 112 -6.19 -1.18 4.89
CA GLU A 112 -6.39 -1.44 3.47
C GLU A 112 -5.84 -2.83 3.11
N LEU A 113 -6.60 -3.64 2.38
CA LEU A 113 -6.19 -5.00 2.02
C LEU A 113 -5.44 -5.07 0.69
N TYR A 114 -5.70 -4.16 -0.26
CA TYR A 114 -5.13 -4.20 -1.62
C TYR A 114 -5.07 -5.64 -2.18
N HIS A 115 -3.88 -6.19 -2.48
CA HIS A 115 -3.68 -7.58 -2.95
C HIS A 115 -4.01 -8.69 -1.94
N GLN A 116 -4.10 -8.36 -0.64
CA GLN A 116 -4.48 -9.29 0.43
C GLN A 116 -6.00 -9.38 0.64
N SER A 117 -6.79 -8.84 -0.29
CA SER A 117 -8.25 -8.93 -0.22
C SER A 117 -8.73 -10.35 -0.51
N PRO A 118 -9.60 -10.94 0.34
CA PRO A 118 -10.16 -12.28 0.13
C PRO A 118 -11.19 -12.35 -1.01
N PHE A 119 -11.53 -11.24 -1.65
CA PHE A 119 -12.39 -11.16 -2.81
C PHE A 119 -12.01 -9.98 -3.71
N PHE A 120 -12.29 -10.14 -4.99
CA PHE A 120 -12.26 -9.09 -6.00
C PHE A 120 -13.67 -8.57 -6.24
N ILE A 121 -13.77 -7.28 -6.55
CA ILE A 121 -15.05 -6.64 -6.87
C ILE A 121 -15.00 -6.28 -8.35
N ARG A 122 -16.02 -6.67 -9.11
CA ARG A 122 -16.25 -6.16 -10.46
C ARG A 122 -17.56 -5.40 -10.45
N TYR A 123 -17.56 -4.20 -11.03
CA TYR A 123 -18.75 -3.38 -11.15
C TYR A 123 -19.06 -3.10 -12.63
N ALA A 124 -20.35 -2.93 -12.91
CA ALA A 124 -20.85 -2.29 -14.11
C ALA A 124 -21.88 -1.25 -13.67
N PHE A 125 -21.43 0.00 -13.54
CA PHE A 125 -22.27 1.12 -13.12
C PHE A 125 -22.68 1.94 -14.32
N ASP A 126 -23.99 2.07 -14.52
CA ASP A 126 -24.56 2.92 -15.58
C ASP A 126 -24.73 4.37 -15.11
N SER A 127 -24.72 4.59 -13.78
CA SER A 127 -24.95 5.91 -13.19
C SER A 127 -23.74 6.42 -12.40
N LYS A 128 -23.41 7.72 -12.56
CA LYS A 128 -22.35 8.38 -11.79
C LYS A 128 -22.61 8.46 -10.28
N LYS A 129 -23.84 8.18 -9.84
CA LYS A 129 -24.28 8.32 -8.44
C LYS A 129 -23.61 7.33 -7.48
N LEU A 130 -23.09 6.22 -8.01
CA LEU A 130 -22.48 5.14 -7.22
C LEU A 130 -20.96 5.29 -7.05
N PHE A 131 -20.32 6.22 -7.76
CA PHE A 131 -18.91 6.52 -7.59
C PHE A 131 -18.67 7.36 -6.32
N ASP A 132 -17.49 7.20 -5.72
CA ASP A 132 -17.07 7.91 -4.49
C ASP A 132 -18.00 7.67 -3.28
N LYS A 133 -18.52 6.44 -3.19
CA LYS A 133 -19.39 6.01 -2.08
C LYS A 133 -18.80 4.80 -1.37
N THR A 134 -18.88 4.82 -0.04
CA THR A 134 -18.44 3.70 0.80
C THR A 134 -19.54 2.67 0.95
N PHE A 135 -19.24 1.42 0.62
CA PHE A 135 -20.13 0.28 0.84
C PHE A 135 -19.62 -0.55 2.01
N THR A 136 -20.47 -0.87 2.98
CA THR A 136 -20.10 -1.75 4.10
C THR A 136 -20.55 -3.17 3.78
N LEU A 137 -19.62 -4.11 3.84
CA LEU A 137 -19.86 -5.52 3.52
C LEU A 137 -19.72 -6.35 4.80
N PHE A 138 -20.76 -7.11 5.14
CA PHE A 138 -20.65 -8.18 6.12
C PHE A 138 -20.76 -9.52 5.40
N VAL A 139 -19.72 -10.34 5.56
CA VAL A 139 -19.66 -11.69 5.00
C VAL A 139 -20.06 -12.67 6.11
N SER A 140 -21.20 -13.33 5.95
CA SER A 140 -21.58 -14.43 6.84
C SER A 140 -21.02 -15.75 6.30
N SER A 141 -20.75 -16.71 7.19
CA SER A 141 -20.01 -17.97 6.94
C SER A 141 -20.54 -18.83 5.78
N ASP A 142 -21.75 -18.56 5.29
CA ASP A 142 -22.49 -19.41 4.38
C ASP A 142 -22.73 -18.77 3.00
N SER A 143 -21.76 -18.01 2.49
CA SER A 143 -21.79 -17.31 1.19
C SER A 143 -22.81 -16.16 1.06
N LEU A 144 -23.47 -15.81 2.16
CA LEU A 144 -24.40 -14.69 2.26
C LEU A 144 -23.65 -13.40 2.56
N LEU A 145 -23.80 -12.42 1.68
CA LEU A 145 -23.28 -11.06 1.81
C LEU A 145 -24.44 -10.13 2.19
N SER A 146 -24.30 -9.37 3.26
CA SER A 146 -25.17 -8.20 3.48
C SER A 146 -24.40 -6.93 3.18
N ILE A 147 -24.88 -6.20 2.18
CA ILE A 147 -24.30 -4.95 1.70
C ILE A 147 -25.14 -3.82 2.28
N THR A 148 -24.54 -2.97 3.10
CA THR A 148 -25.19 -1.73 3.55
C THR A 148 -24.76 -0.61 2.61
N LEU A 149 -25.73 -0.07 1.86
CA LEU A 149 -25.52 1.10 1.02
C LEU A 149 -25.37 2.35 1.91
N PRO A 150 -24.76 3.43 1.39
CA PRO A 150 -24.72 4.73 2.07
C PRO A 150 -26.11 5.27 2.44
N ASP A 151 -27.15 4.82 1.74
CA ASP A 151 -28.56 5.18 1.92
C ASP A 151 -29.26 4.35 3.04
N GLY A 152 -28.51 3.52 3.78
CA GLY A 152 -29.03 2.68 4.86
C GLY A 152 -29.79 1.43 4.41
N LYS A 153 -30.11 1.31 3.11
CA LYS A 153 -30.70 0.09 2.53
C LYS A 153 -29.70 -1.07 2.61
N THR A 154 -30.16 -2.21 3.13
CA THR A 154 -29.37 -3.45 3.14
C THR A 154 -29.79 -4.36 1.99
N VAL A 155 -28.85 -4.70 1.12
CA VAL A 155 -29.09 -5.65 0.03
C VAL A 155 -28.39 -6.95 0.38
N ARG A 156 -29.15 -8.04 0.39
CA ARG A 156 -28.60 -9.39 0.58
C ARG A 156 -28.20 -9.95 -0.79
N GLY A 157 -26.95 -10.36 -0.91
CA GLY A 157 -26.39 -10.97 -2.10
C GLY A 157 -25.69 -12.29 -1.78
N ARG A 158 -25.38 -13.06 -2.81
CA ARG A 158 -24.47 -14.21 -2.71
C ARG A 158 -23.15 -13.88 -3.39
N MET A 159 -22.07 -14.49 -2.92
CA MET A 159 -20.79 -14.43 -3.64
C MET A 159 -20.96 -15.03 -5.05
N ASN A 160 -20.26 -14.45 -6.03
CA ASN A 160 -20.29 -14.83 -7.44
C ASN A 160 -21.64 -14.61 -8.17
N VAL A 161 -22.58 -13.89 -7.56
CA VAL A 161 -23.86 -13.50 -8.19
C VAL A 161 -23.90 -11.97 -8.31
N PRO A 162 -24.28 -11.41 -9.48
CA PRO A 162 -24.45 -9.97 -9.63
C PRO A 162 -25.57 -9.48 -8.71
N VAL A 163 -25.22 -8.60 -7.78
CA VAL A 163 -26.19 -7.88 -6.96
C VAL A 163 -26.59 -6.63 -7.73
N GLN A 164 -27.86 -6.55 -8.10
CA GLN A 164 -28.43 -5.39 -8.77
C GLN A 164 -28.68 -4.28 -7.74
N LEU A 165 -28.15 -3.09 -8.01
CA LEU A 165 -28.30 -1.89 -7.21
C LEU A 165 -28.98 -0.82 -8.06
N GLU A 166 -29.60 0.17 -7.42
CA GLU A 166 -30.13 1.35 -8.11
C GLU A 166 -28.97 2.11 -8.77
N GLY A 167 -28.69 1.84 -10.04
CA GLY A 167 -27.62 2.48 -10.81
C GLY A 167 -26.49 1.56 -11.32
N GLY A 168 -26.59 0.24 -11.16
CA GLY A 168 -25.70 -0.74 -11.77
C GLY A 168 -25.62 -2.10 -11.07
N SER A 169 -24.68 -2.95 -11.50
CA SER A 169 -24.46 -4.29 -10.95
C SER A 169 -23.08 -4.44 -10.30
N LEU A 170 -23.02 -5.16 -9.19
CA LEU A 170 -21.79 -5.47 -8.44
C LEU A 170 -21.65 -6.98 -8.27
N VAL A 171 -20.49 -7.53 -8.64
CA VAL A 171 -20.14 -8.94 -8.48
C VAL A 171 -18.95 -9.06 -7.56
N PHE A 172 -19.08 -9.91 -6.53
CA PHE A 172 -18.01 -10.25 -5.60
C PHE A 172 -17.44 -11.62 -5.95
N ILE A 173 -16.20 -11.66 -6.40
CA ILE A 173 -15.50 -12.88 -6.83
C ILE A 173 -14.53 -13.27 -5.71
N PRO A 174 -14.60 -14.48 -5.14
CA PRO A 174 -13.64 -14.90 -4.11
C PRO A 174 -12.22 -14.95 -4.67
N ASN A 175 -11.25 -14.53 -3.86
CA ASN A 175 -9.83 -14.68 -4.19
C ASN A 175 -9.35 -16.09 -3.80
N GLU A 176 -9.28 -16.98 -4.79
CA GLU A 176 -8.88 -18.37 -4.58
C GLU A 176 -7.40 -18.52 -4.23
N GLU A 177 -6.53 -17.64 -4.73
CA GLU A 177 -5.08 -17.70 -4.49
C GLU A 177 -4.75 -17.56 -3.00
N LEU A 178 -5.37 -16.59 -2.33
CA LEU A 178 -5.22 -16.40 -0.88
C LEU A 178 -5.84 -17.55 -0.06
N ARG A 179 -6.89 -18.19 -0.58
CA ARG A 179 -7.48 -19.38 0.06
C ARG A 179 -6.54 -20.58 -0.04
N GLN A 180 -5.79 -20.73 -1.13
CA GLN A 180 -4.82 -21.81 -1.28
C GLN A 180 -3.58 -21.58 -0.42
N GLN A 181 -3.02 -20.36 -0.40
CA GLN A 181 -1.86 -20.04 0.46
C GLN A 181 -2.12 -20.32 1.95
N LYS A 182 -3.32 -20.00 2.45
CA LYS A 182 -3.69 -20.30 3.85
C LYS A 182 -3.82 -21.80 4.14
N LYS A 183 -4.11 -22.64 3.15
CA LYS A 183 -4.18 -24.10 3.33
C LYS A 183 -2.79 -24.72 3.40
N THR A 184 -1.81 -24.16 2.71
CA THR A 184 -0.44 -24.69 2.64
C THR A 184 0.44 -24.28 3.82
N CYS A 185 0.18 -23.13 4.46
CA CYS A 185 0.93 -22.67 5.64
C CYS A 185 0.40 -23.22 6.99
N ARG A 186 -0.27 -24.38 6.99
CA ARG A 186 -0.79 -25.00 8.20
C ARG A 186 0.00 -26.25 8.57
#